data_AF-X1EWN5-F1
#
_entry.id   AF-X1EWN5-F1
#
_cell.length_a   1.000
_cell.length_b   1.000
_cell.length_c   1.000
_cell.angle_alpha   90.00
_cell.angle_beta   90.00
_cell.angle_gamma   90.00
#
_symmetry.space_group_name_H-M   'P 1'
#
loop_
_entity.id
_entity.type
_entity.pdbx_description
1 polymer ?
#
loop_
_entity_poly.entity_id
_entity_poly.type
_entity_poly.pdbx_seq_one_letter_code
_entity_poly.pdbx_strand_id
1 'polypeptide(L)' 'VPPYQGHRTMNTGDEEFIFLAVYPGDAGHDYKAVEERGFAKVLVEERGSPQLKRNPKYVIEPE' A
#
# COMPACT_ATOMS: atom_id res chain seq x y z
N VAL A 1 0.54 -12.76 0.00
CA VAL A 1 1.16 -11.76 -0.92
C VAL A 1 2.25 -12.48 -1.71
N PRO A 2 2.26 -12.41 -3.05
CA PRO A 2 3.29 -13.08 -3.86
C PRO A 2 4.71 -12.54 -3.55
N PRO A 3 5.77 -13.34 -3.81
CA PRO A 3 7.15 -12.87 -3.69
C PRO A 3 7.43 -11.60 -4.50
N TYR A 4 8.36 -10.77 -4.02
CA TYR A 4 8.83 -9.52 -4.64
C TYR A 4 7.78 -8.40 -4.76
N GLN A 5 6.69 -8.44 -4.00
CA GLN A 5 5.64 -7.40 -4.03
C GLN A 5 5.51 -6.65 -2.69
N GLY A 6 5.61 -5.32 -2.74
CA GLY A 6 5.18 -4.45 -1.65
C GLY A 6 3.66 -4.50 -1.49
N HIS A 7 3.18 -4.55 -0.25
CA HIS A 7 1.75 -4.63 0.05
C HIS A 7 1.35 -3.65 1.16
N ARG A 8 0.14 -3.11 1.05
CA ARG A 8 -0.48 -2.20 2.01
C ARG A 8 -1.97 -2.52 2.08
N THR A 9 -2.52 -2.55 3.28
CA THR A 9 -3.96 -2.62 3.54
C THR A 9 -4.53 -1.21 3.73
N MET A 10 -5.79 -1.02 3.37
CA MET A 10 -6.51 0.24 3.51
C MET A 10 -7.93 -0.06 3.96
N ASN A 11 -8.39 0.61 5.02
CA ASN A 11 -9.78 0.59 5.43
C ASN A 11 -10.55 1.68 4.67
N THR A 12 -11.63 1.32 3.98
CA THR A 12 -12.51 2.26 3.26
C THR A 12 -13.87 2.42 3.91
N GLY A 13 -14.11 1.74 5.03
CA GLY A 13 -15.33 1.83 5.80
C GLY A 13 -15.15 2.67 7.06
N ASP A 14 -16.23 2.73 7.80
CA ASP A 14 -16.44 3.43 9.06
C ASP A 14 -16.36 2.51 10.28
N GLU A 15 -16.15 1.20 10.07
CA GLU A 15 -15.96 0.19 11.10
C GLU A 15 -14.52 -0.36 11.12
N GLU A 16 -14.20 -1.17 12.14
CA GLU A 16 -12.89 -1.79 12.27
C GLU A 16 -12.58 -2.76 11.12
N PHE A 17 -11.44 -2.57 10.46
CA PHE A 17 -10.94 -3.50 9.44
C PHE A 17 -9.92 -4.46 10.04
N ILE A 18 -10.39 -5.64 10.43
CA ILE A 18 -9.62 -6.66 11.14
C ILE A 18 -9.24 -7.79 10.19
N PHE A 19 -7.96 -8.17 10.18
CA PHE A 19 -7.46 -9.29 9.39
C PHE A 19 -6.29 -9.99 10.08
N LEU A 20 -6.05 -11.25 9.69
CA LEU A 20 -4.89 -12.05 10.10
C LEU A 20 -3.92 -12.16 8.93
N ALA A 21 -2.64 -11.90 9.17
CA ALA A 21 -1.56 -12.14 8.22
C ALA A 21 -0.63 -13.24 8.76
N VAL A 22 -0.30 -14.21 7.91
CA VAL A 22 0.68 -15.27 8.19
C VAL A 22 1.77 -15.19 7.13
N TYR A 23 3.02 -15.16 7.56
CA TYR A 23 4.19 -14.99 6.70
C TYR A 23 5.40 -15.76 7.27
N PRO A 24 6.41 -16.11 6.45
CA PRO A 24 7.62 -16.79 6.91
C PRO A 24 8.35 -16.02 8.02
N GLY A 25 8.88 -16.74 9.01
CA GLY A 25 9.56 -16.12 10.16
C GLY A 25 10.84 -15.37 9.82
N ASP A 26 11.40 -15.63 8.63
CA ASP A 26 12.63 -15.05 8.09
C ASP A 26 12.37 -14.07 6.92
N ALA A 27 11.12 -13.69 6.66
CA ALA A 27 10.78 -12.84 5.51
C ALA A 27 11.45 -11.44 5.55
N GLY A 28 11.76 -10.92 6.74
CA GLY A 28 12.28 -9.56 6.92
C GLY A 28 11.27 -8.47 6.55
N HIS A 29 11.70 -7.21 6.63
CA HIS A 29 10.89 -6.04 6.27
C HIS A 29 11.75 -4.92 5.69
N ASP A 30 11.37 -4.41 4.51
CA ASP A 30 11.95 -3.20 3.91
C ASP A 30 10.91 -2.07 3.89
N TYR A 31 10.86 -1.29 4.97
CA TYR A 31 10.00 -0.12 5.05
C TYR A 31 10.58 1.11 4.34
N LYS A 32 11.90 1.14 4.12
CA LYS A 32 12.62 2.29 3.58
C LYS A 32 12.22 2.56 2.13
N ALA A 33 12.06 1.50 1.33
CA ALA A 33 11.58 1.65 -0.05
C ALA A 33 10.22 2.37 -0.14
N VAL A 34 9.32 2.11 0.80
CA VAL A 34 7.99 2.76 0.87
C VAL A 34 8.09 4.18 1.41
N GLU A 35 8.98 4.43 2.36
CA GLU A 35 9.25 5.77 2.90
C GLU A 35 9.78 6.72 1.81
N GLU A 36 10.73 6.26 1.01
CA GLU A 36 11.39 7.09 -0.01
C GLU A 36 10.50 7.32 -1.24
N ARG A 37 9.78 6.28 -1.70
CA ARG A 37 9.09 6.31 -3.02
C ARG A 37 7.57 6.30 -2.91
N GLY A 38 7.02 5.83 -1.79
CA GLY A 38 5.59 5.55 -1.64
C GLY A 38 5.10 4.45 -2.58
N PHE A 39 3.77 4.36 -2.74
CA PHE A 39 3.12 3.46 -3.72
C PHE A 39 2.72 4.24 -4.98
N ALA A 40 2.68 3.57 -6.13
CA ALA A 40 2.29 4.17 -7.41
C ALA A 40 0.84 4.67 -7.46
N LYS A 41 -0.01 4.16 -6.56
CA LYS A 41 -1.41 4.57 -6.41
C LYS A 41 -1.72 4.98 -4.98
N VAL A 42 -2.71 5.85 -4.83
CA VAL A 42 -3.33 6.24 -3.55
C VAL A 42 -4.81 5.95 -3.61
N LEU A 43 -5.39 5.58 -2.47
CA LEU A 43 -6.83 5.44 -2.31
C LEU A 43 -7.32 6.70 -1.60
N VAL A 44 -8.30 7.38 -2.21
CA VAL A 44 -8.90 8.60 -1.69
C VAL A 44 -10.41 8.46 -1.69
N GLU A 45 -11.10 9.09 -0.75
CA GLU A 45 -12.56 9.18 -0.81
C GLU A 45 -12.96 10.37 -1.69
N GLU A 46 -13.82 10.12 -2.69
CA GLU A 46 -14.43 11.16 -3.50
C GLU A 46 -15.93 10.92 -3.65
N ARG A 47 -16.71 11.96 -3.32
CA ARG A 47 -18.18 11.95 -3.41
C ARG A 47 -18.80 10.74 -2.68
N GLY A 48 -18.25 10.39 -1.52
CA GLY A 48 -18.72 9.27 -0.69
C GLY A 48 -18.33 7.88 -1.20
N SER A 49 -17.33 7.78 -2.09
CA SER A 49 -16.87 6.50 -2.63
C SER A 49 -15.34 6.40 -2.64
N PRO A 50 -14.75 5.24 -2.31
CA PRO A 50 -13.31 5.04 -2.39
C PRO A 50 -12.85 4.95 -3.85
N GLN A 51 -11.86 5.76 -4.22
CA GLN A 51 -11.31 5.87 -5.56
C GLN A 51 -9.81 5.59 -5.55
N LEU A 52 -9.38 4.59 -6.31
CA LEU A 52 -7.96 4.27 -6.46
C LEU A 52 -7.37 5.10 -7.61
N LYS A 53 -6.49 6.04 -7.28
CA LYS A 53 -5.91 7.00 -8.23
C LYS A 53 -4.40 6.88 -8.32
N ARG A 54 -3.82 7.41 -9.40
CA ARG A 54 -2.36 7.57 -9.52
C ARG A 54 -1.88 8.47 -8.39
N ASN A 55 -0.81 8.07 -7.72
CA ASN A 55 -0.15 8.91 -6.72
C ASN A 55 0.61 10.05 -7.45
N PRO A 56 0.23 11.32 -7.26
CA PRO A 56 0.89 12.43 -7.94
C PRO A 56 2.34 12.64 -7.48
N LYS A 57 2.70 12.13 -6.30
CA LYS A 57 4.06 12.22 -5.73
C LYS A 57 4.94 11.03 -6.08
N TYR A 58 4.41 10.02 -6.78
CA TYR A 58 5.20 8.84 -7.14
C TYR A 58 6.17 9.17 -8.26
N VAL A 59 7.46 9.08 -7.95
CA VAL A 59 8.55 9.28 -8.90
C VAL A 59 9.06 7.91 -9.32
N ILE A 60 9.10 7.66 -10.64
CA ILE A 60 9.83 6.53 -11.19
C ILE A 60 11.25 7.05 -11.40
N GLU A 61 12.21 6.57 -10.59
CA GLU A 61 13.61 6.77 -10.94
C GLU A 61 13.88 6.00 -12.24
N PRO A 62 14.41 6.64 -13.30
CA PRO A 62 14.84 5.91 -14.48
C PRO A 62 16.00 4.97 -14.09
N GLU A 63 15.98 3.76 -14.64
CA GLU A 63 17.09 2.79 -14.53
C GLU A 63 18.40 3.34 -15.11
#